data_AF-A0AA94EZP5-F1
#
_entry.id   AF-A0AA94EZP5-F1
#
_cell.length_a   1.000
_cell.length_b   1.000
_cell.length_c   1.000
_cell.angle_alpha   90.00
_cell.angle_beta   90.00
_cell.angle_gamma   90.00
#
_symmetry.space_group_name_H-M   'P 1'
#
loop_
_entity.id
_entity.type
_entity.pdbx_description
1 polymer ?
#
loop_
_entity_poly.entity_id
_entity_poly.type
_entity_poly.pdbx_seq_one_letter_code
_entity_poly.pdbx_strand_id
1 'polypeptide(L)'
;MKKKRIILISVIIIGLGFLLNPFYWLMQSSAVKQPDFSIEEENYFKKFGDEDKVFIGRYYENFDSKGNDTLYLNYFNNRTFDYKLVIHSTKNKNILKFEEDSILKISIHIKKEILKNNKFLRYIYIYDDFNEYKFISNNEYLEKIK
;
A
#
# COMPACT_ATOMS: atom_id res chain seq x y z
N MET A 1 48.36 -15.14 19.98
CA MET A 1 47.63 -15.92 18.94
C MET A 1 46.38 -16.64 19.45
N LYS A 2 46.39 -17.29 20.64
CA LYS A 2 45.22 -18.02 21.18
C LYS A 2 43.96 -17.15 21.39
N LYS A 3 44.09 -15.94 21.96
CA LYS A 3 42.96 -14.99 22.15
C LYS A 3 42.29 -14.58 20.83
N LYS A 4 43.06 -14.32 19.77
CA LYS A 4 42.53 -13.98 18.44
C LYS A 4 41.76 -15.15 17.80
N ARG A 5 42.21 -16.39 18.01
CA ARG A 5 41.51 -17.61 17.56
C ARG A 5 40.20 -17.83 18.33
N ILE A 6 40.19 -17.58 19.64
CA ILE A 6 38.98 -17.69 20.47
C ILE A 6 37.93 -16.67 20.01
N ILE A 7 38.33 -15.41 19.80
CA ILE A 7 37.42 -14.37 19.30
C ILE A 7 36.86 -14.74 17.93
N LEU A 8 37.69 -15.23 17.01
CA LEU A 8 37.25 -15.66 15.68
C LEU A 8 36.23 -16.80 15.75
N ILE A 9 36.47 -17.80 16.60
CA ILE A 9 35.56 -18.92 16.82
C ILE A 9 34.23 -18.43 17.42
N SER A 10 34.27 -17.49 18.37
CA SER A 10 33.06 -16.90 18.96
C SER A 10 32.21 -16.15 17.93
N VAL A 11 32.83 -15.37 17.03
CA VAL A 11 32.10 -14.66 15.96
C VAL A 11 31.46 -15.66 14.98
N ILE A 12 32.15 -16.75 14.64
CA ILE A 12 31.62 -17.80 13.76
C ILE A 12 30.42 -18.50 14.40
N ILE A 13 30.48 -18.81 15.71
CA ILE A 13 29.38 -19.45 16.44
C ILE A 13 28.16 -18.53 16.53
N ILE A 14 28.35 -17.24 16.78
CA ILE A 14 27.25 -16.26 16.81
C ILE A 14 26.64 -16.12 15.40
N GLY A 15 27.46 -16.03 14.35
CA GLY A 15 26.99 -15.95 12.97
C GLY A 15 26.20 -17.19 12.53
N LEU A 16 26.66 -18.39 12.90
CA LEU A 16 25.93 -19.65 12.67
C LEU A 16 24.63 -19.71 13.46
N GLY A 17 24.62 -19.18 14.69
CA GLY A 17 23.41 -19.07 15.52
C GLY A 17 22.34 -18.18 14.90
N PHE A 18 22.71 -17.14 14.15
CA PHE A 18 21.77 -16.31 13.39
C PHE A 18 21.26 -17.00 12.12
N LEU A 19 22.14 -17.64 11.34
CA LEU A 19 21.78 -18.31 10.08
C LEU A 19 20.90 -19.55 10.30
N LEU A 20 21.15 -20.30 11.38
CA LEU A 20 20.43 -21.52 11.73
C LEU A 20 19.21 -21.25 12.64
N ASN A 21 18.91 -20.00 12.98
CA ASN A 21 17.73 -19.67 13.76
C ASN A 21 16.48 -19.74 12.87
N PRO A 22 15.58 -20.73 13.06
CA PRO A 22 14.37 -20.85 12.27
C PRO A 22 13.42 -19.65 12.48
N PHE A 23 13.49 -18.96 13.61
CA PHE A 23 12.68 -17.76 13.87
C PHE A 23 13.07 -16.58 12.98
N TYR A 24 14.34 -16.46 12.57
CA TYR A 24 14.79 -15.38 11.68
C TYR A 24 14.13 -15.49 10.30
N TRP A 25 14.01 -16.71 9.78
CA TRP A 25 13.37 -16.98 8.50
C TRP A 25 11.84 -16.99 8.58
N LEU A 26 11.26 -17.43 9.72
CA LEU A 26 9.82 -17.40 9.97
C LEU A 26 9.25 -15.97 10.15
N MET A 27 10.11 -14.97 10.43
CA MET A 27 9.70 -13.57 10.51
C MET A 27 9.65 -12.85 9.16
N GLN A 28 9.99 -13.50 8.04
CA GLN A 28 9.68 -12.94 6.73
C GLN A 28 8.17 -12.97 6.51
N SER A 29 7.52 -11.86 6.83
CA SER A 29 6.14 -11.58 6.42
C SER A 29 6.06 -11.75 4.91
N SER A 30 5.38 -12.81 4.45
CA SER A 30 5.01 -12.95 3.05
C SER A 30 4.17 -11.73 2.70
N ALA A 31 4.69 -10.77 1.94
CA ALA A 31 3.92 -9.59 1.53
C ALA A 31 2.64 -10.05 0.84
N VAL A 32 1.49 -9.63 1.34
CA VAL A 32 0.31 -10.38 1.04
C VAL A 32 -0.47 -9.86 -0.17
N LYS A 33 -1.03 -10.81 -0.94
CA LYS A 33 -1.37 -10.61 -2.35
C LYS A 33 -2.66 -9.80 -2.49
N GLN A 34 -2.49 -8.56 -2.94
CA GLN A 34 -3.59 -7.68 -3.35
C GLN A 34 -4.33 -8.26 -4.57
N PRO A 35 -5.64 -7.99 -4.72
CA PRO A 35 -6.37 -8.37 -5.92
C PRO A 35 -5.87 -7.56 -7.12
N ASP A 36 -5.99 -8.14 -8.31
CA ASP A 36 -5.80 -7.42 -9.57
C ASP A 36 -6.80 -6.27 -9.68
N PHE A 37 -6.53 -5.32 -10.58
CA PHE A 37 -7.42 -4.19 -10.79
C PHE A 37 -8.79 -4.68 -11.29
N SER A 38 -9.86 -4.08 -10.76
CA SER A 38 -11.18 -4.27 -11.36
C SER A 38 -11.24 -3.60 -12.73
N ILE A 39 -12.19 -4.00 -13.58
CA ILE A 39 -12.38 -3.38 -14.90
C ILE A 39 -12.65 -1.88 -14.75
N GLU A 40 -13.40 -1.47 -13.72
CA GLU A 40 -13.65 -0.07 -13.41
C GLU A 40 -12.36 0.68 -13.02
N GLU A 41 -11.50 0.05 -12.21
CA GLU A 41 -10.18 0.59 -11.85
C GLU A 41 -9.30 0.76 -13.10
N GLU A 42 -9.16 -0.28 -13.93
CA GLU A 42 -8.36 -0.23 -15.16
C GLU A 42 -8.84 0.88 -16.11
N ASN A 43 -10.15 0.98 -16.33
CA ASN A 43 -10.72 1.99 -17.24
C ASN A 43 -10.55 3.40 -16.71
N TYR A 44 -10.62 3.59 -15.39
CA TYR A 44 -10.40 4.88 -14.78
C TYR A 44 -8.91 5.27 -14.82
N PHE A 45 -8.02 4.35 -14.46
CA PHE A 45 -6.60 4.62 -14.33
C PHE A 45 -5.88 4.82 -15.66
N LYS A 46 -6.40 4.26 -16.76
CA LYS A 46 -5.94 4.57 -18.14
C LYS A 46 -5.99 6.07 -18.48
N LYS A 47 -6.82 6.87 -17.81
CA LYS A 47 -6.96 8.32 -18.06
C LYS A 47 -5.79 9.15 -17.52
N PHE A 48 -4.98 8.61 -16.61
CA PHE A 48 -3.89 9.35 -15.97
C PHE A 48 -2.61 9.43 -16.85
N GLY A 49 -2.65 8.89 -18.07
CA GLY A 49 -1.63 9.05 -19.11
C GLY A 49 -0.73 7.83 -19.29
N ASP A 50 0.03 7.81 -20.41
CA ASP A 50 0.89 6.69 -20.84
C ASP A 50 1.54 5.98 -19.66
N GLU A 51 1.36 4.65 -19.59
CA GLU A 51 1.84 3.74 -18.54
C GLU A 51 3.35 3.93 -18.22
N ASP A 52 4.11 4.53 -19.14
CA ASP A 52 5.53 4.83 -19.01
C ASP A 52 5.89 6.05 -18.14
N LYS A 53 4.93 6.91 -17.76
CA LYS A 53 5.20 8.18 -17.05
C LYS A 53 4.59 8.25 -15.65
N VAL A 54 3.58 7.45 -15.35
CA VAL A 54 2.84 7.50 -14.09
C VAL A 54 2.76 6.10 -13.50
N PHE A 55 3.26 5.95 -12.29
CA PHE A 55 3.09 4.74 -11.50
C PHE A 55 1.79 4.85 -10.72
N ILE A 56 0.91 3.88 -10.89
CA ILE A 56 -0.33 3.76 -10.14
C ILE A 56 -0.28 2.48 -9.32
N GLY A 57 -0.19 2.64 -8.01
CA GLY A 57 -0.29 1.54 -7.05
C GLY A 57 -1.63 1.58 -6.33
N ARG A 58 -2.34 0.46 -6.26
CA ARG A 58 -3.57 0.35 -5.47
C ARG A 58 -3.50 -0.80 -4.51
N TYR A 59 -3.84 -0.52 -3.26
CA TYR A 59 -3.88 -1.51 -2.21
C TYR A 59 -5.05 -1.23 -1.29
N TYR A 60 -5.61 -2.31 -0.77
CA TYR A 60 -6.60 -2.29 0.28
C TYR A 60 -5.89 -2.72 1.58
N GLU A 61 -6.06 -1.94 2.63
CA GLU A 61 -5.40 -2.21 3.91
C GLU A 61 -6.31 -3.02 4.85
N ASN A 62 -5.98 -4.30 5.05
CA ASN A 62 -6.95 -5.22 5.65
C ASN A 62 -6.36 -6.32 6.55
N PHE A 63 -5.10 -6.19 6.99
CA PHE A 63 -4.32 -7.30 7.57
C PHE A 63 -3.90 -7.04 9.00
N ASP A 64 -3.78 -8.12 9.77
CA ASP A 64 -3.57 -8.05 11.21
C ASP A 64 -2.08 -8.01 11.64
N SER A 65 -1.83 -7.97 12.95
CA SER A 65 -0.51 -7.86 13.61
C SER A 65 0.26 -9.18 13.76
N LYS A 66 -0.32 -10.29 13.32
CA LYS A 66 0.35 -11.57 12.98
C LYS A 66 0.30 -11.80 11.46
N GLY A 67 0.00 -10.73 10.73
CA GLY A 67 0.16 -10.57 9.30
C GLY A 67 -0.91 -11.23 8.44
N ASN A 68 -1.98 -11.82 8.99
CA ASN A 68 -2.92 -12.52 8.12
C ASN A 68 -3.68 -11.52 7.26
N ASP A 69 -3.36 -11.61 5.99
CA ASP A 69 -4.11 -11.06 4.90
C ASP A 69 -5.08 -12.04 4.36
N THR A 70 -6.24 -11.53 3.94
CA THR A 70 -6.93 -12.19 2.83
C THR A 70 -7.74 -11.25 1.93
N LEU A 71 -7.23 -10.16 1.35
CA LEU A 71 -8.07 -9.31 0.51
C LEU A 71 -8.45 -9.99 -0.81
N TYR A 72 -9.64 -10.58 -0.82
CA TYR A 72 -10.31 -11.10 -2.00
C TYR A 72 -11.44 -10.15 -2.42
N LEU A 73 -11.59 -9.94 -3.72
CA LEU A 73 -12.60 -9.06 -4.32
C LEU A 73 -14.04 -9.33 -3.81
N ASN A 74 -14.34 -10.51 -3.28
CA ASN A 74 -15.70 -10.81 -2.79
C ASN A 74 -15.98 -10.36 -1.35
N TYR A 75 -14.98 -9.88 -0.60
CA TYR A 75 -15.11 -9.65 0.85
C TYR A 75 -15.21 -8.18 1.25
N PHE A 76 -14.98 -7.23 0.33
CA PHE A 76 -15.14 -5.80 0.63
C PHE A 76 -16.59 -5.42 0.97
N ASN A 77 -17.57 -6.24 0.56
CA ASN A 77 -18.99 -6.07 0.90
C ASN A 77 -19.36 -6.55 2.31
N ASN A 78 -18.43 -7.06 3.11
CA ASN A 78 -18.76 -7.70 4.39
C ASN A 78 -17.96 -7.16 5.58
N ARG A 79 -16.95 -6.30 5.38
CA ARG A 79 -16.09 -5.79 6.46
C ARG A 79 -15.49 -4.44 6.15
N THR A 80 -15.26 -3.67 7.20
CA THR A 80 -14.63 -2.36 7.11
C THR A 80 -13.24 -2.44 6.52
N PHE A 81 -12.94 -1.56 5.55
CA PHE A 81 -11.66 -1.52 4.86
C PHE A 81 -11.26 -0.10 4.51
N ASP A 82 -9.95 0.11 4.31
CA ASP A 82 -9.40 1.35 3.74
C ASP A 82 -8.92 1.09 2.33
N TYR A 83 -9.23 2.01 1.43
CA TYR A 83 -8.72 2.02 0.06
C TYR A 83 -7.51 2.94 -0.01
N LYS A 84 -6.42 2.50 -0.63
CA LYS A 84 -5.21 3.30 -0.76
C LYS A 84 -4.78 3.34 -2.22
N LEU A 85 -4.62 4.56 -2.72
CA LEU A 85 -4.21 4.86 -4.08
C LEU A 85 -2.92 5.66 -4.05
N VAL A 86 -1.92 5.16 -4.75
CA VAL A 86 -0.62 5.77 -4.89
C VAL A 86 -0.48 6.18 -6.36
N ILE A 87 -0.25 7.47 -6.61
CA ILE A 87 -0.05 8.02 -7.95
C ILE A 87 1.26 8.81 -7.95
N HIS A 88 2.28 8.27 -8.59
CA HIS A 88 3.61 8.87 -8.62
C HIS A 88 4.12 9.03 -10.04
N SER A 89 5.05 9.96 -10.25
CA SER A 89 5.77 10.04 -11.50
C SER A 89 6.85 8.96 -11.59
N THR A 90 6.89 8.17 -12.67
CA THR A 90 7.97 7.19 -12.90
C THR A 90 9.28 7.86 -13.31
N LYS A 91 9.22 9.08 -13.86
CA LYS A 91 10.39 9.84 -14.29
C LYS A 91 10.60 11.02 -13.35
N ASN A 92 11.73 11.00 -12.65
CA ASN A 92 12.28 12.05 -11.76
C ASN A 92 12.31 13.49 -12.33
N LYS A 93 11.85 13.73 -13.55
CA LYS A 93 11.79 15.05 -14.19
C LYS A 93 10.42 15.72 -14.12
N ASN A 94 9.33 14.97 -13.98
CA ASN A 94 7.97 15.54 -13.96
C ASN A 94 7.27 15.14 -12.68
N ILE A 95 7.51 15.87 -11.60
CA ILE A 95 6.88 15.61 -10.32
C ILE A 95 5.36 15.83 -10.45
N LEU A 96 4.56 14.86 -10.04
CA LEU A 96 3.10 14.93 -10.05
C LEU A 96 2.62 15.47 -8.72
N LYS A 97 1.96 16.63 -8.78
CA LYS A 97 1.24 17.21 -7.67
C LYS A 97 -0.19 17.48 -8.12
N PHE A 98 -1.15 16.85 -7.46
CA PHE A 98 -2.55 17.14 -7.70
C PHE A 98 -3.01 18.28 -6.81
N GLU A 99 -3.91 19.11 -7.33
CA GLU A 99 -4.66 20.06 -6.52
C GLU A 99 -5.66 19.30 -5.63
N GLU A 100 -5.99 19.86 -4.46
CA GLU A 100 -6.92 19.24 -3.50
C GLU A 100 -8.29 18.94 -4.11
N ASP A 101 -8.81 19.84 -4.95
CA ASP A 101 -10.06 19.63 -5.68
C ASP A 101 -9.98 18.44 -6.64
N SER A 102 -8.81 18.17 -7.21
CA SER A 102 -8.58 17.01 -8.08
C SER A 102 -8.55 15.73 -7.25
N ILE A 103 -7.87 15.74 -6.12
CA ILE A 103 -7.84 14.62 -5.17
C ILE A 103 -9.25 14.29 -4.64
N LEU A 104 -10.03 15.32 -4.30
CA LEU A 104 -11.41 15.15 -3.86
C LEU A 104 -12.26 14.51 -4.96
N LYS A 105 -12.16 14.99 -6.21
CA LYS A 105 -12.86 14.38 -7.36
C LYS A 105 -12.46 12.92 -7.57
N ILE A 106 -11.17 12.60 -7.47
CA ILE A 106 -10.68 11.21 -7.56
C ILE A 106 -11.29 10.36 -6.45
N SER A 107 -11.25 10.85 -5.20
CA SER A 107 -11.80 10.15 -4.04
C SER A 107 -13.31 9.89 -4.18
N ILE A 108 -14.06 10.88 -4.64
CA ILE A 108 -15.51 10.76 -4.90
C ILE A 108 -15.77 9.74 -6.01
N HIS A 109 -14.98 9.75 -7.09
CA HIS A 109 -15.12 8.78 -8.17
C HIS A 109 -14.84 7.36 -7.71
N ILE A 110 -13.76 7.14 -6.95
CA ILE A 110 -13.43 5.83 -6.37
C ILE A 110 -14.57 5.35 -5.46
N LYS A 111 -15.08 6.20 -4.57
CA LYS A 111 -16.21 5.85 -3.69
C LYS A 111 -17.45 5.44 -4.48
N LYS A 112 -17.86 6.25 -5.45
CA LYS A 112 -19.15 6.11 -6.14
C LYS A 112 -19.12 5.06 -7.25
N GLU A 113 -18.11 5.10 -8.11
CA GLU A 113 -18.08 4.32 -9.34
C GLU A 113 -17.29 3.00 -9.17
N ILE A 114 -16.10 3.06 -8.56
CA ILE A 114 -15.26 1.85 -8.37
C ILE A 114 -15.82 1.00 -7.23
N LEU A 115 -16.00 1.60 -6.06
CA LEU A 115 -16.43 0.90 -4.83
C LEU A 115 -17.94 0.88 -4.65
N LYS A 116 -18.72 1.47 -5.57
CA LYS A 116 -20.19 1.40 -5.62
C LYS A 116 -20.86 1.79 -4.29
N ASN A 117 -20.35 2.86 -3.67
CA ASN A 117 -20.77 3.35 -2.35
C ASN A 117 -20.78 2.26 -1.26
N ASN A 118 -19.78 1.40 -1.28
CA ASN A 118 -19.68 0.34 -0.29
C ASN A 118 -19.70 0.90 1.14
N LYS A 119 -20.70 0.50 1.92
CA LYS A 119 -20.95 0.97 3.30
C LYS A 119 -19.85 0.64 4.31
N PHE A 120 -18.94 -0.27 3.95
CA PHE A 120 -17.81 -0.68 4.77
C PHE A 120 -16.52 0.06 4.40
N LEU A 121 -16.51 0.89 3.35
CA LEU A 121 -15.39 1.78 3.09
C LEU A 121 -15.26 2.80 4.23
N ARG A 122 -14.12 2.80 4.92
CA ARG A 122 -13.83 3.72 6.02
C ARG A 122 -13.09 4.95 5.53
N TYR A 123 -11.93 4.76 4.92
CA TYR A 123 -11.13 5.85 4.36
C TYR A 123 -10.66 5.54 2.94
N ILE A 124 -10.49 6.59 2.14
CA ILE A 124 -9.69 6.55 0.92
C ILE A 124 -8.43 7.37 1.20
N TYR A 125 -7.26 6.77 1.07
CA TYR A 125 -6.00 7.49 1.12
C TYR A 125 -5.46 7.65 -0.29
N ILE A 126 -5.05 8.87 -0.64
CA ILE A 126 -4.39 9.16 -1.91
C ILE A 126 -3.02 9.76 -1.62
N TYR A 127 -2.00 9.15 -2.21
CA TYR A 127 -0.61 9.56 -2.09
C TYR A 127 -0.15 10.08 -3.45
N ASP A 128 0.36 11.32 -3.48
CA ASP A 128 1.13 11.85 -4.60
C ASP A 128 2.62 11.98 -4.22
N ASP A 129 3.44 12.54 -5.10
CA ASP A 129 4.90 12.64 -4.88
C ASP A 129 5.29 13.44 -3.62
N PHE A 130 4.39 14.23 -3.04
CA PHE A 130 4.67 15.09 -1.89
C PHE A 130 3.70 14.94 -0.73
N ASN A 131 2.47 14.58 -1.03
CA ASN A 131 1.35 14.77 -0.13
C ASN A 131 0.65 13.45 0.14
N GLU A 132 0.10 13.38 1.34
CA GLU A 132 -0.83 12.32 1.73
C GLU A 132 -2.18 12.96 2.02
N TYR A 133 -3.20 12.47 1.35
CA TYR A 133 -4.58 12.89 1.55
C TYR A 133 -5.41 11.74 2.07
N LYS A 134 -6.27 12.04 3.04
CA LYS A 134 -7.24 11.12 3.59
C LYS A 134 -8.64 11.66 3.38
N PHE A 135 -9.41 10.94 2.58
CA PHE A 135 -10.81 11.20 2.37
C PHE A 135 -11.65 10.35 3.34
N ILE A 136 -12.46 11.04 4.14
CA ILE A 136 -13.35 10.44 5.13
C ILE A 136 -14.69 10.17 4.45
N SER A 137 -14.92 8.89 4.11
CA SER A 137 -16.04 8.43 3.29
C SER A 137 -17.41 8.92 3.77
N ASN A 138 -17.63 8.95 5.09
CA ASN A 138 -18.92 9.31 5.69
C ASN A 138 -19.27 10.80 5.59
N ASN A 139 -18.26 11.68 5.61
CA ASN A 139 -18.45 13.13 5.66
C ASN A 139 -18.09 13.83 4.35
N GLU A 140 -17.64 13.05 3.35
CA GLU A 140 -17.10 13.55 2.08
C GLU A 140 -16.06 14.66 2.26
N TYR A 141 -15.25 14.52 3.31
CA TYR A 141 -14.27 15.50 3.73
C TYR A 141 -12.87 15.02 3.36
N LEU A 142 -12.07 15.91 2.80
CA LEU A 142 -10.66 15.66 2.49
C LEU A 142 -9.78 16.31 3.56
N GLU A 143 -8.92 15.50 4.17
CA GLU A 143 -7.90 15.93 5.13
C GLU A 143 -6.53 15.77 4.49
N LYS A 144 -5.74 16.84 4.42
CA LYS A 144 -4.32 16.74 4.05
C LYS A 144 -3.50 16.39 5.28
N ILE A 145 -2.82 15.24 5.24
CA ILE A 145 -2.04 14.70 6.35
C ILE A 145 -0.60 15.19 6.30
N LYS A 146 -0.03 15.31 5.10
CA LYS A 146 1.35 15.72 4.86
C LYS A 146 1.47 16.50 3.56
#